data_AF-A0A2U2PK83-F1
#
_entry.id   AF-A0A2U2PK83-F1
#
_cell.length_a   1.000
_cell.length_b   1.000
_cell.length_c   1.000
_cell.angle_alpha   90.00
_cell.angle_beta   90.00
_cell.angle_gamma   90.00
#
_symmetry.space_group_name_H-M   'P 1'
#
loop_
_entity.id
_entity.type
_entity.pdbx_description
1 polymer ?
#
loop_
_entity_poly.entity_id
_entity_poly.type
_entity_poly.pdbx_seq_one_letter_code
_entity_poly.pdbx_strand_id
1 'polypeptide(L)'
;MHRLNITALVLLFTTFIYSCKVSGPGGIFGKASPHEKYGQLLTTTGLQTTALGREWLTAADNSLANPLQVSIPYKEQGYFPSDKARASAIRFEAKQGQKLTISFQKKPAENFNIYIDLWEEKENSRKLVAYADTGQTGFSYEIEKAGHYLLRLQPELLASGEYTLTIITGPSLAFPVKKGKAQSFWGAGRDAGARRHEGVDIFAPFRAPALAAANGTITRVGLNSLGGKVIFMRPDGKNYNLYYAHLDEQLATGGQTVSAGDTIGLIGTTGNAKGGSPHLHFGIYASGGAVDPFPFIDPATKIPEDVKMPTANIGRSMRTMNVNTSVYPQPGTASSSLTKLPAGSLVEVTAATSSWAKVLLPDGMKGFIKSDQLKQTSSPLKRIVLPADRHLFDRPDSLAARKKQITRGDKADVLGRFQGFSFVSTGEESGWIKD
;
A
#
# COMPACT_ATOMS: atom_id res chain seq x y z
N MET A 1 -40.63 -19.06 40.36
CA MET A 1 -40.81 -19.20 38.90
C MET A 1 -40.12 -18.02 38.22
N HIS A 2 -38.94 -18.26 37.63
CA HIS A 2 -38.14 -17.25 36.95
C HIS A 2 -38.83 -16.75 35.68
N ARG A 3 -38.89 -15.42 35.49
CA ARG A 3 -39.15 -14.80 34.19
C ARG A 3 -37.88 -14.07 33.75
N LEU A 4 -37.23 -14.60 32.72
CA LEU A 4 -36.18 -13.92 31.95
C LEU A 4 -36.83 -12.80 31.12
N ASN A 5 -36.39 -11.57 31.30
CA ASN A 5 -36.59 -10.49 30.33
C ASN A 5 -35.30 -10.34 29.53
N ILE A 6 -35.31 -10.82 28.29
CA ILE A 6 -34.23 -10.56 27.32
C ILE A 6 -34.63 -9.32 26.53
N THR A 7 -34.05 -8.17 26.89
CA THR A 7 -34.15 -6.95 26.10
C THR A 7 -33.13 -7.05 24.96
N ALA A 8 -33.59 -7.34 23.75
CA ALA A 8 -32.76 -7.33 22.55
C ALA A 8 -32.43 -5.88 22.16
N LEU A 9 -31.20 -5.45 22.41
CA LEU A 9 -30.67 -4.17 21.96
C LEU A 9 -30.28 -4.30 20.48
N VAL A 10 -31.15 -3.82 19.58
CA VAL A 10 -30.83 -3.69 18.15
C VAL A 10 -29.91 -2.49 17.98
N LEU A 11 -28.60 -2.74 17.85
CA LEU A 11 -27.63 -1.72 17.41
C LEU A 11 -27.83 -1.47 15.91
N LEU A 12 -28.50 -0.37 15.57
CA LEU A 12 -28.52 0.17 14.22
C LEU A 12 -27.12 0.75 13.91
N PHE A 13 -26.32 0.03 13.13
CA PHE A 13 -25.12 0.60 12.51
C PHE A 13 -25.55 1.53 11.37
N THR A 14 -25.73 2.82 11.67
CA THR A 14 -25.82 3.85 10.64
C THR A 14 -24.42 4.10 10.08
N THR A 15 -24.12 3.49 8.94
CA THR A 15 -22.96 3.82 8.12
C THR A 15 -23.15 5.20 7.48
N PHE A 16 -22.58 6.24 8.09
CA PHE A 16 -22.39 7.52 7.43
C PHE A 16 -21.38 7.32 6.28
N ILE A 17 -21.87 7.28 5.05
CA ILE A 17 -21.02 7.36 3.85
C ILE A 17 -20.61 8.83 3.70
N TYR A 18 -19.54 9.25 4.37
CA TYR A 18 -18.84 10.46 3.96
C TYR A 18 -18.20 10.18 2.61
N SER A 19 -18.75 10.78 1.56
CA SER A 19 -18.08 10.90 0.26
C SER A 19 -16.83 11.77 0.45
N CYS A 20 -15.68 11.13 0.70
CA CYS A 20 -14.39 11.82 0.68
C CYS A 20 -14.16 12.38 -0.73
N LYS A 21 -13.95 13.69 -0.83
CA LYS A 21 -13.43 14.33 -2.04
C LYS A 21 -12.00 13.83 -2.28
N VAL A 22 -11.88 12.73 -3.02
CA VAL A 22 -10.65 12.42 -3.76
C VAL A 22 -10.54 13.52 -4.82
N SER A 23 -9.59 14.42 -4.63
CA SER A 23 -9.29 15.40 -5.69
C SER A 23 -8.53 14.66 -6.78
N GLY A 24 -9.13 14.56 -7.97
CA GLY A 24 -8.60 13.88 -9.14
C GLY A 24 -7.26 14.45 -9.65
N PRO A 25 -6.68 13.84 -10.71
CA PRO A 25 -5.25 13.75 -10.92
C PRO A 25 -4.57 15.09 -11.20
N GLY A 26 -3.37 15.25 -10.62
CA GLY A 26 -2.42 16.31 -10.91
C GLY A 26 -1.87 16.16 -12.33
N GLY A 27 -2.51 16.84 -13.28
CA GLY A 27 -1.89 17.26 -14.53
C GLY A 27 -1.50 18.74 -14.47
N ILE A 28 -1.04 19.31 -15.58
CA ILE A 28 -0.64 20.73 -15.72
C ILE A 28 -1.79 21.71 -15.35
N PHE A 29 -3.03 21.22 -15.26
CA PHE A 29 -4.23 21.94 -14.82
C PHE A 29 -4.90 21.34 -13.56
N GLY A 30 -4.28 20.33 -12.93
CA GLY A 30 -4.78 19.72 -11.70
C GLY A 30 -4.47 20.57 -10.47
N LYS A 31 -5.30 20.48 -9.43
CA LYS A 31 -5.01 21.16 -8.16
C LYS A 31 -3.77 20.52 -7.52
N ALA A 32 -2.82 21.37 -7.10
CA ALA A 32 -1.64 20.95 -6.36
C ALA A 32 -2.03 20.11 -5.12
N SER A 33 -1.31 19.02 -4.88
CA SER A 33 -1.51 18.16 -3.72
C SER A 33 -1.17 18.91 -2.41
N PRO A 34 -1.67 18.47 -1.24
CA PRO A 34 -1.27 19.02 0.05
C PRO A 34 0.25 19.04 0.24
N HIS A 35 0.95 17.99 -0.22
CA HIS A 35 2.42 17.94 -0.21
C HIS A 35 3.03 19.04 -1.07
N GLU A 36 2.57 19.19 -2.31
CA GLU A 36 3.07 20.20 -3.25
C GLU A 36 2.83 21.62 -2.72
N LYS A 37 1.66 21.87 -2.13
CA LYS A 37 1.34 23.16 -1.48
C LYS A 37 2.27 23.46 -0.32
N TYR A 38 2.59 22.46 0.51
CA TYR A 38 3.53 22.64 1.61
C TYR A 38 4.95 22.91 1.08
N GLY A 39 5.42 22.17 0.07
CA GLY A 39 6.70 22.42 -0.59
C GLY A 39 6.78 23.81 -1.24
N GLN A 40 5.69 24.28 -1.85
CA GLN A 40 5.56 25.65 -2.35
C GLN A 40 5.62 26.67 -1.21
N LEU A 41 4.93 26.42 -0.09
CA LEU A 41 4.98 27.28 1.08
C LEU A 41 6.41 27.41 1.64
N LEU A 42 7.15 26.29 1.75
CA LEU A 42 8.56 26.33 2.14
C LEU A 42 9.39 27.17 1.18
N THR A 43 9.05 27.13 -0.11
CA THR A 43 9.75 27.88 -1.16
C THR A 43 9.44 29.38 -1.13
N THR A 44 8.16 29.73 -1.00
CA THR A 44 7.71 31.13 -1.00
C THR A 44 8.05 31.87 0.29
N THR A 45 8.19 31.14 1.41
CA THR A 45 8.61 31.70 2.70
C THR A 45 10.14 31.79 2.86
N GLY A 46 10.92 31.30 1.89
CA GLY A 46 12.38 31.29 1.97
C GLY A 46 12.96 30.15 2.82
N LEU A 47 12.14 29.29 3.42
CA LEU A 47 12.58 28.17 4.26
C LEU A 47 13.33 27.10 3.48
N GLN A 48 13.14 26.97 2.17
CA GLN A 48 13.94 26.11 1.29
C GLN A 48 15.43 26.49 1.27
N THR A 49 15.80 27.70 1.72
CA THR A 49 17.20 28.12 1.86
C THR A 49 17.83 27.69 3.18
N THR A 50 17.03 27.17 4.11
CA THR A 50 17.52 26.56 5.35
C THR A 50 17.96 25.11 5.11
N ALA A 51 18.81 24.56 5.99
CA ALA A 51 19.18 23.15 5.91
C ALA A 51 17.95 22.23 6.01
N LEU A 52 17.09 22.48 6.98
CA LEU A 52 15.90 21.68 7.24
C LEU A 52 14.88 21.72 6.08
N GLY A 53 14.66 22.90 5.48
CA GLY A 53 13.79 23.03 4.32
C GLY A 53 14.32 22.30 3.08
N ARG A 54 15.64 22.39 2.82
CA ARG A 54 16.28 21.58 1.76
C ARG A 54 16.14 20.09 2.02
N GLU A 55 16.41 19.65 3.25
CA GLU A 55 16.30 18.25 3.63
C GLU A 55 14.89 17.70 3.41
N TRP A 56 13.85 18.48 3.72
CA TRP A 56 12.47 18.06 3.48
C TRP A 56 12.17 17.83 1.99
N LEU A 57 12.59 18.77 1.13
CA LEU A 57 12.42 18.64 -0.33
C LEU A 57 13.23 17.45 -0.87
N THR A 58 14.50 17.35 -0.49
CA THR A 58 15.39 16.25 -0.90
C THR A 58 14.91 14.90 -0.39
N ALA A 59 14.37 14.81 0.83
CA ALA A 59 13.82 13.57 1.36
C ALA A 59 12.61 13.09 0.54
N ALA A 60 11.75 14.03 0.11
CA ALA A 60 10.62 13.73 -0.76
C ALA A 60 11.08 13.04 -2.05
N ASP A 61 12.04 13.64 -2.75
CA ASP A 61 12.58 13.14 -4.01
C ASP A 61 13.32 11.81 -3.83
N ASN A 62 14.19 11.73 -2.82
CA ASN A 62 14.96 10.52 -2.52
C ASN A 62 14.07 9.34 -2.15
N SER A 63 12.97 9.58 -1.44
CA SER A 63 12.02 8.52 -1.09
C SER A 63 11.38 7.91 -2.34
N LEU A 64 10.97 8.74 -3.30
CA LEU A 64 10.41 8.27 -4.57
C LEU A 64 11.47 7.67 -5.48
N ALA A 65 12.72 8.12 -5.44
CA ALA A 65 13.82 7.54 -6.21
C ALA A 65 14.20 6.13 -5.71
N ASN A 66 14.11 5.90 -4.39
CA ASN A 66 14.51 4.64 -3.76
C ASN A 66 13.41 4.09 -2.84
N PRO A 67 12.24 3.71 -3.39
CA PRO A 67 11.13 3.19 -2.59
C PRO A 67 11.42 1.74 -2.16
N LEU A 68 10.91 1.36 -0.98
CA LEU A 68 10.94 -0.03 -0.55
C LEU A 68 9.81 -0.83 -1.20
N GLN A 69 10.07 -2.07 -1.59
CA GLN A 69 9.07 -2.92 -2.23
C GLN A 69 8.21 -3.63 -1.18
N VAL A 70 6.90 -3.67 -1.41
CA VAL A 70 5.94 -4.40 -0.57
C VAL A 70 4.88 -5.09 -1.42
N SER A 71 4.30 -6.17 -0.90
CA SER A 71 3.10 -6.79 -1.48
C SER A 71 1.85 -6.33 -0.73
N ILE A 72 0.75 -6.21 -1.46
CA ILE A 72 -0.57 -5.91 -0.88
C ILE A 72 -1.40 -7.21 -0.73
N PRO A 73 -2.22 -7.37 0.33
CA PRO A 73 -2.53 -6.36 1.34
C PRO A 73 -1.34 -6.06 2.27
N TYR A 74 -1.23 -4.82 2.71
CA TYR A 74 -0.11 -4.33 3.50
C TYR A 74 -0.59 -3.54 4.72
N LYS A 75 0.03 -3.76 5.87
CA LYS A 75 -0.16 -2.96 7.09
C LYS A 75 1.19 -2.64 7.69
N GLU A 76 1.41 -1.38 8.02
CA GLU A 76 2.59 -0.97 8.80
C GLU A 76 2.22 -0.01 9.93
N GLN A 77 3.01 -0.09 10.99
CA GLN A 77 3.08 0.95 12.02
C GLN A 77 4.44 1.62 11.91
N GLY A 78 4.46 2.95 11.92
CA GLY A 78 5.69 3.72 11.74
C GLY A 78 5.75 4.94 12.64
N TYR A 79 6.93 5.55 12.69
CA TYR A 79 7.18 6.75 13.47
C TYR A 79 7.99 7.77 12.66
N PHE A 80 7.53 9.02 12.70
CA PHE A 80 8.28 10.15 12.20
C PHE A 80 8.84 10.96 13.38
N PRO A 81 10.16 11.20 13.44
CA PRO A 81 10.76 12.03 14.46
C PRO A 81 10.78 13.51 14.03
N SER A 82 10.66 14.43 14.99
CA SER A 82 10.60 15.88 14.72
C SER A 82 11.96 16.49 14.35
N ASP A 83 13.05 15.84 14.72
CA ASP A 83 14.42 16.31 14.48
C ASP A 83 14.99 15.89 13.11
N LYS A 84 14.23 15.14 12.30
CA LYS A 84 14.66 14.70 10.97
C LYS A 84 13.55 14.90 9.93
N ALA A 85 13.82 15.67 8.89
CA ALA A 85 12.90 15.84 7.76
C ALA A 85 12.84 14.58 6.90
N ARG A 86 11.97 13.63 7.26
CA ARG A 86 11.88 12.31 6.60
C ARG A 86 10.72 12.19 5.64
N ALA A 87 10.93 11.37 4.61
CA ALA A 87 9.86 10.82 3.79
C ALA A 87 10.04 9.30 3.66
N SER A 88 8.91 8.60 3.62
CA SER A 88 8.81 7.17 3.36
C SER A 88 8.08 6.99 2.04
N ALA A 89 8.59 6.13 1.17
CA ALA A 89 7.84 5.68 0.01
C ALA A 89 7.91 4.16 -0.10
N ILE A 90 6.78 3.58 -0.46
CA ILE A 90 6.66 2.15 -0.75
C ILE A 90 6.19 1.98 -2.20
N ARG A 91 6.66 0.91 -2.83
CA ARG A 91 6.29 0.50 -4.18
C ARG A 91 5.56 -0.84 -4.10
N PHE A 92 4.41 -0.93 -4.74
CA PHE A 92 3.62 -2.16 -4.82
C PHE A 92 3.01 -2.31 -6.22
N GLU A 93 2.65 -3.54 -6.58
CA GLU A 93 1.94 -3.84 -7.81
C GLU A 93 0.42 -3.84 -7.58
N ALA A 94 -0.34 -3.34 -8.54
CA ALA A 94 -1.79 -3.42 -8.54
C ALA A 94 -2.32 -3.74 -9.94
N LYS A 95 -3.44 -4.46 -10.00
CA LYS A 95 -4.07 -4.90 -11.25
C LYS A 95 -5.19 -3.95 -11.66
N GLN A 96 -5.32 -3.73 -12.97
CA GLN A 96 -6.43 -2.99 -13.54
C GLN A 96 -7.77 -3.54 -13.02
N GLY A 97 -8.67 -2.64 -12.62
CA GLY A 97 -9.99 -2.98 -12.11
C GLY A 97 -10.06 -3.21 -10.60
N GLN A 98 -8.92 -3.30 -9.89
CA GLN A 98 -8.96 -3.33 -8.45
C GLN A 98 -9.32 -1.95 -7.89
N LYS A 99 -10.12 -1.92 -6.82
CA LYS A 99 -10.29 -0.74 -5.97
C LYS A 99 -9.27 -0.78 -4.85
N LEU A 100 -8.26 0.08 -4.93
CA LEU A 100 -7.31 0.31 -3.86
C LEU A 100 -7.98 1.10 -2.73
N THR A 101 -7.81 0.65 -1.50
CA THR A 101 -8.25 1.38 -0.30
C THR A 101 -7.05 1.56 0.62
N ILE A 102 -6.74 2.82 0.89
CA ILE A 102 -5.66 3.24 1.78
C ILE A 102 -6.31 3.86 3.02
N SER A 103 -5.97 3.35 4.19
CA SER A 103 -6.46 3.84 5.48
C SER A 103 -5.30 4.22 6.38
N PHE A 104 -5.48 5.27 7.17
CA PHE A 104 -4.46 5.79 8.06
C PHE A 104 -5.02 6.18 9.42
N GLN A 105 -4.22 5.90 10.46
CA GLN A 105 -4.42 6.38 11.82
C GLN A 105 -3.14 7.06 12.27
N LYS A 106 -3.23 8.08 13.12
CA LYS A 106 -2.07 8.84 13.60
C LYS A 106 -2.17 9.17 15.09
N LYS A 107 -1.01 9.40 15.71
CA LYS A 107 -0.88 9.86 17.09
C LYS A 107 0.34 10.81 17.19
N PRO A 108 0.19 12.05 17.71
CA PRO A 108 -1.05 12.65 18.21
C PRO A 108 -2.09 12.90 17.09
N ALA A 109 -3.35 13.04 17.47
CA ALA A 109 -4.44 13.30 16.52
C ALA A 109 -4.35 14.72 15.92
N GLU A 110 -3.86 15.67 16.70
CA GLU A 110 -3.68 17.08 16.31
C GLU A 110 -2.19 17.41 16.13
N ASN A 111 -1.89 18.45 15.36
CA ASN A 111 -0.53 19.00 15.15
C ASN A 111 0.50 18.01 14.59
N PHE A 112 0.02 16.94 13.97
CA PHE A 112 0.84 15.97 13.25
C PHE A 112 0.14 15.63 11.93
N ASN A 113 0.46 16.35 10.87
CA ASN A 113 -0.07 16.07 9.54
C ASN A 113 0.93 15.28 8.72
N ILE A 114 0.46 14.26 8.00
CA ILE A 114 1.22 13.51 7.01
C ILE A 114 0.55 13.73 5.66
N TYR A 115 1.36 14.16 4.70
CA TYR A 115 0.96 14.24 3.30
C TYR A 115 1.15 12.90 2.63
N ILE A 116 0.15 12.50 1.86
CA ILE A 116 0.08 11.19 1.21
C ILE A 116 -0.16 11.39 -0.28
N ASP A 117 0.76 10.89 -1.10
CA ASP A 117 0.66 10.97 -2.56
C ASP A 117 0.77 9.58 -3.18
N LEU A 118 -0.18 9.24 -4.04
CA LEU A 118 -0.21 8.01 -4.83
C LEU A 118 0.16 8.30 -6.28
N TRP A 119 1.24 7.67 -6.73
CA TRP A 119 1.76 7.80 -8.08
C TRP A 119 1.59 6.50 -8.85
N GLU A 120 1.08 6.60 -10.09
CA GLU A 120 1.21 5.56 -11.11
C GLU A 120 2.65 5.64 -11.67
N GLU A 121 3.40 4.55 -11.56
CA GLU A 121 4.74 4.44 -12.13
C GLU A 121 4.65 4.02 -13.61
N LYS A 122 5.35 4.77 -14.46
CA LYS A 122 5.54 4.47 -15.88
C LYS A 122 7.03 4.28 -16.13
N GLU A 123 7.37 3.67 -17.25
CA GLU A 123 8.75 3.33 -17.62
C GLU A 123 9.76 4.47 -17.42
N ASN A 124 9.40 5.70 -17.79
CA ASN A 124 10.26 6.89 -17.66
C ASN A 124 9.61 8.08 -16.93
N SER A 125 8.47 7.88 -16.27
CA SER A 125 7.76 8.98 -15.60
C SER A 125 6.86 8.49 -14.49
N ARG A 126 6.32 9.42 -13.70
CA ARG A 126 5.32 9.14 -12.68
C ARG A 126 4.15 10.09 -12.88
N LYS A 127 2.93 9.58 -12.70
CA LYS A 127 1.71 10.38 -12.76
C LYS A 127 1.07 10.39 -11.37
N LEU A 128 0.84 11.56 -10.79
CA LEU A 128 0.09 11.69 -9.55
C LEU A 128 -1.38 11.36 -9.84
N VAL A 129 -1.89 10.30 -9.21
CA VAL A 129 -3.25 9.80 -9.49
C VAL A 129 -4.22 10.00 -8.33
N ALA A 130 -3.72 10.08 -7.10
CA ALA A 130 -4.51 10.44 -5.93
C ALA A 130 -3.60 11.03 -4.85
N TYR A 131 -4.19 11.81 -3.95
CA TYR A 131 -3.50 12.34 -2.78
C TYR A 131 -4.48 12.59 -1.63
N ALA A 132 -3.94 12.67 -0.42
CA ALA A 132 -4.66 13.05 0.79
C ALA A 132 -3.69 13.68 1.80
N ASP A 133 -4.24 14.26 2.85
CA ASP A 133 -3.53 14.50 4.10
C ASP A 133 -4.18 13.68 5.22
N THR A 134 -3.52 13.62 6.38
CA THR A 134 -4.07 12.96 7.57
C THR A 134 -5.21 13.71 8.27
N GLY A 135 -5.77 14.76 7.66
CA GLY A 135 -7.06 15.31 8.08
C GLY A 135 -8.22 14.37 7.75
N GLN A 136 -8.02 13.46 6.79
CA GLN A 136 -8.96 12.38 6.48
C GLN A 136 -8.58 11.11 7.27
N THR A 137 -9.26 9.98 7.09
CA THR A 137 -8.88 8.67 7.68
C THR A 137 -8.45 7.65 6.63
N GLY A 138 -8.49 8.03 5.36
CA GLY A 138 -8.26 7.14 4.23
C GLY A 138 -8.72 7.76 2.91
N PHE A 139 -8.35 7.11 1.80
CA PHE A 139 -8.95 7.33 0.49
C PHE A 139 -9.00 6.02 -0.31
N SER A 140 -9.82 6.00 -1.36
CA SER A 140 -9.86 4.90 -2.32
C SER A 140 -9.53 5.39 -3.73
N TYR A 141 -8.93 4.52 -4.53
CA TYR A 141 -8.59 4.79 -5.92
C TYR A 141 -8.84 3.53 -6.76
N GLU A 142 -9.51 3.68 -7.91
CA GLU A 142 -9.68 2.56 -8.85
C GLU A 142 -8.46 2.47 -9.76
N ILE A 143 -7.87 1.29 -9.82
CA ILE A 143 -6.68 1.03 -10.62
C ILE A 143 -7.09 0.98 -12.09
N GLU A 144 -6.85 2.08 -12.80
CA GLU A 144 -7.17 2.19 -14.23
C GLU A 144 -6.21 1.38 -15.12
N LYS A 145 -4.96 1.24 -14.67
CA LYS A 145 -3.89 0.53 -15.39
C LYS A 145 -3.14 -0.39 -14.45
N ALA A 146 -2.92 -1.62 -14.90
CA ALA A 146 -2.06 -2.56 -14.18
C ALA A 146 -0.61 -2.07 -14.20
N GLY A 147 0.10 -2.27 -13.09
CA GLY A 147 1.51 -1.88 -12.99
C GLY A 147 1.93 -1.56 -11.57
N HIS A 148 3.01 -0.79 -11.45
CA HIS A 148 3.55 -0.37 -10.17
C HIS A 148 3.00 0.98 -9.75
N TYR A 149 2.75 1.10 -8.45
CA TYR A 149 2.32 2.33 -7.81
C TYR A 149 3.27 2.66 -6.66
N LEU A 150 3.50 3.95 -6.44
CA LEU A 150 4.26 4.45 -5.30
C LEU A 150 3.34 5.22 -4.36
N LEU A 151 3.41 4.90 -3.07
CA LEU A 151 2.74 5.67 -2.02
C LEU A 151 3.80 6.36 -1.17
N ARG A 152 3.83 7.70 -1.21
CA ARG A 152 4.70 8.52 -0.36
C ARG A 152 3.94 8.99 0.88
N LEU A 153 4.60 8.93 2.03
CA LEU A 153 4.19 9.51 3.30
C LEU A 153 5.27 10.48 3.75
N GLN A 154 4.90 11.73 4.03
CA GLN A 154 5.83 12.73 4.53
C GLN A 154 5.12 13.71 5.47
N PRO A 155 5.57 13.85 6.72
CA PRO A 155 5.00 14.82 7.64
C PRO A 155 5.45 16.24 7.34
N GLU A 156 4.81 17.20 7.98
CA GLU A 156 5.31 18.58 8.10
C GLU A 156 6.66 18.63 8.82
N LEU A 157 7.42 19.70 8.61
CA LEU A 157 8.65 19.95 9.35
C LEU A 157 8.39 20.03 10.85
N LEU A 158 9.35 19.52 11.63
CA LEU A 158 9.36 19.57 13.10
C LEU A 158 8.20 18.83 13.78
N ALA A 159 7.39 18.07 13.02
CA ALA A 159 6.33 17.26 13.57
C ALA A 159 6.84 15.85 13.92
N SER A 160 6.40 15.33 15.06
CA SER A 160 6.64 13.92 15.42
C SER A 160 5.33 13.19 15.68
N GLY A 161 5.33 11.90 15.36
CA GLY A 161 4.16 11.08 15.63
C GLY A 161 4.25 9.67 15.06
N GLU A 162 3.39 8.83 15.61
CA GLU A 162 3.16 7.46 15.17
C GLU A 162 2.06 7.45 14.12
N TYR A 163 2.16 6.53 13.16
CA TYR A 163 1.09 6.25 12.20
C TYR A 163 0.86 4.76 12.04
N THR A 164 -0.37 4.39 11.70
CA THR A 164 -0.71 3.07 11.14
C THR A 164 -1.21 3.29 9.73
N LEU A 165 -0.59 2.63 8.75
CA LEU A 165 -1.00 2.62 7.35
C LEU A 165 -1.56 1.23 7.03
N THR A 166 -2.68 1.18 6.31
CA THR A 166 -3.27 -0.05 5.78
C THR A 166 -3.60 0.14 4.30
N ILE A 167 -3.22 -0.83 3.48
CA ILE A 167 -3.44 -0.85 2.03
C ILE A 167 -4.05 -2.19 1.68
N ILE A 168 -5.26 -2.15 1.12
CA ILE A 168 -5.97 -3.33 0.64
C ILE A 168 -6.49 -3.09 -0.77
N THR A 169 -6.72 -4.16 -1.50
CA THR A 169 -7.46 -4.14 -2.76
C THR A 169 -8.74 -4.94 -2.62
N GLY A 170 -9.79 -4.45 -3.26
CA GLY A 170 -11.05 -5.15 -3.45
C GLY A 170 -11.57 -4.94 -4.87
N PRO A 171 -12.78 -5.40 -5.15
CA PRO A 171 -13.38 -5.23 -6.47
C PRO A 171 -13.84 -3.78 -6.69
N SER A 172 -13.77 -3.30 -7.94
CA SER A 172 -14.36 -2.02 -8.35
C SER A 172 -15.81 -2.16 -8.85
N LEU A 173 -16.20 -3.37 -9.21
CA LEU A 173 -17.54 -3.73 -9.67
C LEU A 173 -18.18 -4.72 -8.68
N ALA A 174 -19.51 -4.64 -8.54
CA ALA A 174 -20.26 -5.65 -7.82
C ALA A 174 -20.13 -7.02 -8.51
N PHE A 175 -20.16 -8.10 -7.73
CA PHE A 175 -20.16 -9.45 -8.29
C PHE A 175 -21.48 -9.66 -9.08
N PRO A 176 -21.43 -10.09 -10.36
CA PRO A 176 -22.58 -10.03 -11.27
C PRO A 176 -23.61 -11.16 -11.05
N VAL A 177 -23.48 -11.93 -9.96
CA VAL A 177 -24.44 -12.96 -9.53
C VAL A 177 -24.51 -12.99 -8.01
N LYS A 178 -25.67 -13.31 -7.42
CA LYS A 178 -25.83 -13.34 -5.95
C LYS A 178 -25.11 -14.53 -5.28
N LYS A 179 -25.12 -15.69 -5.95
CA LYS A 179 -24.48 -16.94 -5.50
C LYS A 179 -23.89 -17.64 -6.72
N GLY A 180 -22.57 -17.60 -6.84
CA GLY A 180 -21.86 -18.27 -7.94
C GLY A 180 -20.37 -18.36 -7.65
N LYS A 181 -19.66 -19.12 -8.48
CA LYS A 181 -18.21 -19.29 -8.38
C LYS A 181 -17.56 -18.99 -9.72
N ALA A 182 -16.64 -18.04 -9.74
CA ALA A 182 -15.74 -17.84 -10.87
C ALA A 182 -14.77 -19.03 -10.92
N GLN A 183 -14.68 -19.73 -12.07
CA GLN A 183 -13.85 -20.93 -12.19
C GLN A 183 -13.11 -21.04 -13.52
N SER A 184 -13.69 -20.58 -14.63
CA SER A 184 -12.97 -20.46 -15.90
C SER A 184 -12.50 -19.02 -16.05
N PHE A 185 -11.19 -18.81 -15.92
CA PHE A 185 -10.59 -17.48 -15.89
C PHE A 185 -10.00 -17.08 -17.23
N TRP A 186 -9.73 -15.79 -17.35
CA TRP A 186 -9.08 -15.16 -18.48
C TRP A 186 -7.90 -15.98 -19.04
N GLY A 187 -7.82 -16.08 -20.36
CA GLY A 187 -6.72 -16.75 -21.04
C GLY A 187 -6.81 -18.29 -21.06
N ALA A 188 -7.81 -18.90 -20.41
CA ALA A 188 -8.06 -20.33 -20.55
C ALA A 188 -8.25 -20.73 -22.02
N GLY A 189 -7.65 -21.85 -22.42
CA GLY A 189 -7.79 -22.37 -23.78
C GLY A 189 -9.24 -22.72 -24.09
N ARG A 190 -9.74 -22.27 -25.24
CA ARG A 190 -11.06 -22.57 -25.79
C ARG A 190 -10.90 -23.24 -27.15
N ASP A 191 -11.90 -24.01 -27.54
CA ASP A 191 -11.98 -24.60 -28.87
C ASP A 191 -10.71 -25.40 -29.22
N ALA A 192 -10.28 -26.30 -28.32
CA ALA A 192 -9.04 -27.08 -28.41
C ALA A 192 -7.75 -26.24 -28.57
N GLY A 193 -7.73 -25.00 -28.06
CA GLY A 193 -6.58 -24.10 -28.10
C GLY A 193 -6.61 -23.07 -29.23
N ALA A 194 -7.63 -23.10 -30.09
CA ALA A 194 -7.80 -22.13 -31.18
C ALA A 194 -8.17 -20.72 -30.68
N ARG A 195 -8.68 -20.59 -29.45
CA ARG A 195 -9.07 -19.32 -28.84
C ARG A 195 -8.62 -19.22 -27.40
N ARG A 196 -8.44 -17.98 -26.94
CA ARG A 196 -8.27 -17.64 -25.52
C ARG A 196 -9.60 -17.14 -24.97
N HIS A 197 -9.91 -17.49 -23.73
CA HIS A 197 -11.10 -17.02 -23.03
C HIS A 197 -10.95 -15.53 -22.67
N GLU A 198 -11.77 -14.67 -23.30
CA GLU A 198 -11.75 -13.22 -23.12
C GLU A 198 -12.78 -12.75 -22.06
N GLY A 199 -12.86 -13.48 -20.96
CA GLY A 199 -13.80 -13.18 -19.89
C GLY A 199 -13.56 -14.07 -18.67
N VAL A 200 -14.57 -14.14 -17.80
CA VAL A 200 -14.65 -15.09 -16.69
C VAL A 200 -16.00 -15.77 -16.73
N ASP A 201 -16.01 -17.09 -16.56
CA ASP A 201 -17.25 -17.86 -16.46
C ASP A 201 -17.57 -18.06 -14.98
N ILE A 202 -18.77 -17.64 -14.62
CA ILE A 202 -19.30 -17.67 -13.26
C ILE A 202 -20.44 -18.68 -13.23
N PHE A 203 -20.16 -19.86 -12.68
CA PHE A 203 -21.15 -20.93 -12.59
C PHE A 203 -22.21 -20.57 -11.55
N ALA A 204 -23.46 -20.68 -11.97
CA ALA A 204 -24.64 -20.40 -11.16
C ALA A 204 -25.83 -21.22 -11.70
N PRO A 205 -26.88 -21.48 -10.89
CA PRO A 205 -28.03 -22.27 -11.35
C PRO A 205 -28.69 -21.72 -12.61
N PHE A 206 -29.29 -22.61 -13.41
CA PHE A 206 -30.14 -22.20 -14.54
C PHE A 206 -31.24 -21.24 -14.07
N ARG A 207 -31.47 -20.19 -14.84
CA ARG A 207 -32.36 -19.06 -14.54
C ARG A 207 -32.03 -18.30 -13.24
N ALA A 208 -30.84 -18.45 -12.69
CA ALA A 208 -30.38 -17.55 -11.63
C ALA A 208 -30.27 -16.10 -12.17
N PRO A 209 -30.53 -15.08 -11.34
CA PRO A 209 -30.40 -13.67 -11.73
C PRO A 209 -28.96 -13.31 -12.16
N ALA A 210 -28.83 -12.74 -13.36
CA ALA A 210 -27.65 -11.99 -13.79
C ALA A 210 -27.83 -10.52 -13.39
N LEU A 211 -26.89 -9.98 -12.62
CA LEU A 211 -27.00 -8.68 -11.99
C LEU A 211 -26.12 -7.64 -12.68
N ALA A 212 -26.61 -6.40 -12.78
CA ALA A 212 -25.80 -5.26 -13.17
C ALA A 212 -24.63 -5.08 -12.18
N ALA A 213 -23.40 -5.05 -12.69
CA ALA A 213 -22.19 -5.02 -11.85
C ALA A 213 -21.84 -3.60 -11.38
N ALA A 214 -22.52 -2.57 -11.89
CA ALA A 214 -22.34 -1.17 -11.53
C ALA A 214 -23.63 -0.39 -11.83
N ASN A 215 -23.65 0.89 -11.48
CA ASN A 215 -24.61 1.83 -12.05
C ASN A 215 -24.21 2.13 -13.50
N GLY A 216 -25.18 2.27 -14.39
CA GLY A 216 -24.92 2.64 -15.77
C GLY A 216 -26.10 2.43 -16.70
N THR A 217 -25.80 2.28 -17.99
CA THR A 217 -26.82 2.18 -19.04
C THR A 217 -26.61 0.94 -19.89
N ILE A 218 -27.69 0.24 -20.21
CA ILE A 218 -27.69 -0.87 -21.16
C ILE A 218 -27.47 -0.32 -22.56
N THR A 219 -26.32 -0.62 -23.16
CA THR A 219 -25.94 -0.12 -24.48
C THR A 219 -26.46 -0.99 -25.62
N ARG A 220 -26.65 -2.29 -25.37
CA ARG A 220 -27.18 -3.23 -26.37
C ARG A 220 -27.77 -4.49 -25.73
N VAL A 221 -28.86 -4.97 -26.31
CA VAL A 221 -29.46 -6.29 -26.03
C VAL A 221 -29.60 -7.01 -27.37
N GLY A 222 -29.16 -8.25 -27.48
CA GLY A 222 -29.21 -8.95 -28.77
C GLY A 222 -28.85 -10.42 -28.73
N LEU A 223 -28.75 -11.01 -29.92
CA LEU A 223 -28.36 -12.40 -30.13
C LEU A 223 -27.08 -12.46 -30.98
N ASN A 224 -26.13 -13.32 -30.62
CA ASN A 224 -25.00 -13.66 -31.48
C ASN A 224 -24.66 -15.16 -31.38
N SER A 225 -23.82 -15.66 -32.30
CA SER A 225 -23.51 -17.09 -32.40
C SER A 225 -22.73 -17.63 -31.20
N LEU A 226 -21.76 -16.87 -30.68
CA LEU A 226 -20.89 -17.31 -29.59
C LEU A 226 -21.57 -17.16 -28.22
N GLY A 227 -21.98 -15.95 -27.86
CA GLY A 227 -22.61 -15.63 -26.58
C GLY A 227 -24.09 -15.98 -26.48
N GLY A 228 -24.77 -16.32 -27.59
CA GLY A 228 -26.21 -16.58 -27.56
C GLY A 228 -26.97 -15.29 -27.26
N LYS A 229 -27.83 -15.31 -26.23
CA LYS A 229 -28.53 -14.12 -25.74
C LYS A 229 -27.59 -13.29 -24.87
N VAL A 230 -27.39 -12.02 -25.25
CA VAL A 230 -26.34 -11.17 -24.66
C VAL A 230 -26.84 -9.78 -24.27
N ILE A 231 -26.24 -9.22 -23.23
CA ILE A 231 -26.46 -7.83 -22.80
C ILE A 231 -25.10 -7.12 -22.71
N PHE A 232 -25.03 -5.92 -23.28
CA PHE A 232 -23.93 -4.99 -23.08
C PHE A 232 -24.41 -3.83 -22.20
N MET A 233 -23.60 -3.49 -21.22
CA MET A 233 -23.86 -2.40 -20.28
C MET A 233 -22.61 -1.52 -20.18
N ARG A 234 -22.78 -0.20 -20.16
CA ARG A 234 -21.69 0.74 -19.91
C ARG A 234 -21.84 1.36 -18.52
N PRO A 235 -20.88 1.15 -17.61
CA PRO A 235 -20.89 1.79 -16.30
C PRO A 235 -20.70 3.31 -16.40
N ASP A 236 -21.28 4.04 -15.46
CA ASP A 236 -21.16 5.50 -15.40
C ASP A 236 -19.71 5.97 -15.28
N GLY A 237 -19.33 6.97 -16.10
CA GLY A 237 -17.99 7.54 -16.09
C GLY A 237 -16.88 6.60 -16.57
N LYS A 238 -17.22 5.41 -17.12
CA LYS A 238 -16.24 4.42 -17.60
C LYS A 238 -16.20 4.34 -19.12
N ASN A 239 -15.02 4.04 -19.64
CA ASN A 239 -14.75 3.90 -21.08
C ASN A 239 -14.68 2.43 -21.55
N TYR A 240 -15.42 1.54 -20.90
CA TYR A 240 -15.54 0.13 -21.27
C TYR A 240 -17.00 -0.34 -21.19
N ASN A 241 -17.32 -1.44 -21.86
CA ASN A 241 -18.61 -2.14 -21.73
C ASN A 241 -18.42 -3.43 -20.95
N LEU A 242 -19.36 -3.72 -20.07
CA LEU A 242 -19.59 -5.01 -19.47
C LEU A 242 -20.42 -5.86 -20.43
N TYR A 243 -20.07 -7.13 -20.56
CA TYR A 243 -20.73 -8.09 -21.42
C TYR A 243 -21.24 -9.26 -20.61
N TYR A 244 -22.52 -9.57 -20.79
CA TYR A 244 -23.22 -10.66 -20.13
C TYR A 244 -23.72 -11.61 -21.22
N ALA A 245 -23.30 -12.87 -21.18
CA ALA A 245 -23.62 -13.85 -22.21
C ALA A 245 -24.13 -15.18 -21.66
N HIS A 246 -24.56 -16.04 -22.58
CA HIS A 246 -25.20 -17.34 -22.35
C HIS A 246 -26.53 -17.23 -21.60
N LEU A 247 -27.21 -16.10 -21.70
CA LEU A 247 -28.46 -15.87 -20.98
C LEU A 247 -29.58 -16.79 -21.49
N ASP A 248 -30.45 -17.23 -20.59
CA ASP A 248 -31.73 -17.85 -20.93
C ASP A 248 -32.76 -16.78 -21.31
N GLU A 249 -32.73 -15.65 -20.60
CA GLU A 249 -33.68 -14.56 -20.77
C GLU A 249 -32.99 -13.20 -20.59
N GLN A 250 -33.34 -12.22 -21.42
CA GLN A 250 -32.87 -10.84 -21.34
C GLN A 250 -34.02 -10.00 -20.80
N LEU A 251 -33.90 -9.51 -19.57
CA LEU A 251 -34.95 -8.74 -18.91
C LEU A 251 -34.80 -7.23 -19.15
N ALA A 252 -33.57 -6.78 -19.37
CA ALA A 252 -33.28 -5.39 -19.64
C ALA A 252 -33.47 -5.04 -21.13
N THR A 253 -33.68 -3.75 -21.42
CA THR A 253 -33.83 -3.20 -22.77
C THR A 253 -32.72 -2.20 -23.10
N GLY A 254 -32.40 -2.03 -24.38
CA GLY A 254 -31.45 -1.00 -24.82
C GLY A 254 -31.87 0.42 -24.37
N GLY A 255 -30.92 1.20 -23.87
CA GLY A 255 -31.15 2.55 -23.33
C GLY A 255 -31.61 2.60 -21.86
N GLN A 256 -31.91 1.46 -21.25
CA GLN A 256 -32.32 1.40 -19.84
C GLN A 256 -31.16 1.79 -18.91
N THR A 257 -31.42 2.69 -17.96
CA THR A 257 -30.53 2.95 -16.82
C THR A 257 -30.76 1.88 -15.74
N VAL A 258 -29.68 1.37 -15.16
CA VAL A 258 -29.70 0.33 -14.13
C VAL A 258 -28.78 0.73 -12.97
N SER A 259 -29.12 0.27 -11.78
CA SER A 259 -28.28 0.37 -10.58
C SER A 259 -27.52 -0.94 -10.36
N ALA A 260 -26.38 -0.86 -9.68
CA ALA A 260 -25.63 -2.04 -9.28
C ALA A 260 -26.52 -2.99 -8.46
N GLY A 261 -26.61 -4.25 -8.87
CA GLY A 261 -27.47 -5.27 -8.26
C GLY A 261 -28.84 -5.46 -8.91
N ASP A 262 -29.25 -4.60 -9.86
CA ASP A 262 -30.48 -4.82 -10.63
C ASP A 262 -30.38 -6.09 -11.46
N THR A 263 -31.47 -6.86 -11.54
CA THR A 263 -31.51 -8.05 -12.40
C THR A 263 -31.73 -7.63 -13.84
N ILE A 264 -30.78 -7.92 -14.71
CA ILE A 264 -30.81 -7.54 -16.13
C ILE A 264 -31.09 -8.72 -17.06
N GLY A 265 -30.94 -9.95 -16.56
CA GLY A 265 -31.21 -11.17 -17.31
C GLY A 265 -31.22 -12.40 -16.41
N LEU A 266 -31.52 -13.54 -17.00
CA LEU A 266 -31.49 -14.85 -16.31
C LEU A 266 -30.44 -15.74 -16.98
N ILE A 267 -29.62 -16.40 -16.16
CA ILE A 267 -28.52 -17.25 -16.61
C ILE A 267 -29.05 -18.48 -17.34
N GLY A 268 -28.40 -18.87 -18.44
CA GLY A 268 -28.79 -20.02 -19.24
C GLY A 268 -27.58 -20.77 -19.79
N THR A 269 -27.77 -21.31 -20.99
CA THR A 269 -26.76 -22.08 -21.75
C THR A 269 -26.84 -21.74 -23.24
N THR A 270 -27.28 -20.53 -23.62
CA THR A 270 -27.42 -20.16 -25.05
C THR A 270 -26.07 -19.90 -25.73
N GLY A 271 -26.03 -19.94 -27.07
CA GLY A 271 -24.79 -19.78 -27.83
C GLY A 271 -23.93 -21.04 -27.78
N ASN A 272 -22.61 -20.88 -27.69
CA ASN A 272 -21.67 -21.99 -27.64
C ASN A 272 -21.60 -22.68 -26.26
N ALA A 273 -22.31 -22.18 -25.25
CA ALA A 273 -22.50 -22.86 -23.96
C ALA A 273 -23.56 -23.97 -24.00
N LYS A 274 -24.25 -24.15 -25.14
CA LYS A 274 -25.34 -25.13 -25.27
C LYS A 274 -24.86 -26.55 -24.98
N GLY A 275 -25.61 -27.25 -24.11
CA GLY A 275 -25.26 -28.60 -23.65
C GLY A 275 -24.25 -28.66 -22.50
N GLY A 276 -23.66 -27.52 -22.11
CA GLY A 276 -22.80 -27.40 -20.94
C GLY A 276 -23.56 -27.05 -19.66
N SER A 277 -22.82 -26.93 -18.55
CA SER A 277 -23.36 -26.47 -17.27
C SER A 277 -23.75 -24.98 -17.35
N PRO A 278 -24.89 -24.56 -16.78
CA PRO A 278 -25.30 -23.15 -16.73
C PRO A 278 -24.25 -22.25 -16.07
N HIS A 279 -23.93 -21.14 -16.74
CA HIS A 279 -22.98 -20.14 -16.25
C HIS A 279 -23.22 -18.79 -16.91
N LEU A 280 -22.82 -17.73 -16.23
CA LEU A 280 -22.68 -16.41 -16.83
C LEU A 280 -21.27 -16.27 -17.39
N HIS A 281 -21.16 -16.05 -18.69
CA HIS A 281 -19.92 -15.49 -19.24
C HIS A 281 -19.93 -13.98 -19.06
N PHE A 282 -19.01 -13.47 -18.25
CA PHE A 282 -18.84 -12.05 -17.96
C PHE A 282 -17.55 -11.54 -18.58
N GLY A 283 -17.64 -10.49 -19.40
CA GLY A 283 -16.51 -9.89 -20.11
C GLY A 283 -16.44 -8.38 -19.93
N ILE A 284 -15.25 -7.81 -20.09
CA ILE A 284 -15.04 -6.35 -20.13
C ILE A 284 -14.35 -6.02 -21.45
N TYR A 285 -14.96 -5.11 -22.21
CA TYR A 285 -14.46 -4.68 -23.52
C TYR A 285 -14.22 -3.17 -23.54
N ALA A 286 -12.95 -2.78 -23.67
CA ALA A 286 -12.51 -1.39 -23.81
C ALA A 286 -12.09 -1.10 -25.27
N SER A 287 -11.74 0.15 -25.57
CA SER A 287 -11.27 0.55 -26.91
C SER A 287 -10.03 -0.22 -27.38
N GLY A 288 -9.20 -0.70 -26.45
CA GLY A 288 -8.01 -1.50 -26.74
C GLY A 288 -8.25 -3.01 -26.82
N GLY A 289 -9.51 -3.47 -26.73
CA GLY A 289 -9.87 -4.89 -26.73
C GLY A 289 -10.43 -5.39 -25.40
N ALA A 290 -10.47 -6.71 -25.25
CA ALA A 290 -10.94 -7.36 -24.04
C ALA A 290 -9.94 -7.20 -22.88
N VAL A 291 -10.45 -7.07 -21.67
CA VAL A 291 -9.69 -6.91 -20.42
C VAL A 291 -10.06 -8.05 -19.48
N ASP A 292 -9.09 -8.57 -18.72
CA ASP A 292 -9.36 -9.56 -17.66
C ASP A 292 -10.38 -9.00 -16.67
N PRO A 293 -11.61 -9.56 -16.60
CA PRO A 293 -12.66 -9.02 -15.76
C PRO A 293 -12.50 -9.44 -14.29
N PHE A 294 -11.71 -10.47 -13.99
CA PHE A 294 -11.69 -11.06 -12.65
C PHE A 294 -11.24 -10.06 -11.57
N PRO A 295 -10.16 -9.27 -11.74
CA PRO A 295 -9.77 -8.26 -10.75
C PRO A 295 -10.84 -7.19 -10.47
N PHE A 296 -11.78 -6.96 -11.38
CA PHE A 296 -12.88 -6.00 -11.18
C PHE A 296 -13.95 -6.52 -10.23
N ILE A 297 -14.17 -7.84 -10.20
CA ILE A 297 -15.31 -8.46 -9.50
C ILE A 297 -14.89 -9.41 -8.38
N ASP A 298 -13.59 -9.70 -8.21
CA ASP A 298 -13.11 -10.63 -7.19
C ASP A 298 -13.62 -10.23 -5.79
N PRO A 299 -14.53 -11.01 -5.17
CA PRO A 299 -15.08 -10.66 -3.87
C PRO A 299 -14.06 -10.84 -2.74
N ALA A 300 -12.92 -11.50 -3.00
CA ALA A 300 -11.90 -11.74 -2.00
C ALA A 300 -11.13 -10.45 -1.67
N THR A 301 -11.47 -9.83 -0.55
CA THR A 301 -10.62 -8.80 0.06
C THR A 301 -9.71 -9.46 1.10
N LYS A 302 -8.41 -9.48 0.85
CA LYS A 302 -7.43 -10.02 1.81
C LYS A 302 -7.13 -8.97 2.88
N ILE A 303 -7.12 -9.40 4.14
CA ILE A 303 -6.76 -8.57 5.29
C ILE A 303 -5.25 -8.73 5.54
N PRO A 304 -4.50 -7.64 5.73
CA PRO A 304 -3.07 -7.73 6.04
C PRO A 304 -2.85 -8.30 7.45
N GLU A 305 -1.75 -9.00 7.65
CA GLU A 305 -1.34 -9.47 8.98
C GLU A 305 -1.10 -8.29 9.94
N ASP A 306 -1.38 -8.52 11.23
CA ASP A 306 -1.07 -7.56 12.27
C ASP A 306 0.45 -7.40 12.47
N VAL A 307 0.84 -6.19 12.85
CA VAL A 307 2.23 -5.86 13.21
C VAL A 307 2.56 -6.54 14.53
N LYS A 308 3.55 -7.44 14.51
CA LYS A 308 3.97 -8.24 15.67
C LYS A 308 5.05 -7.57 16.51
N MET A 309 5.74 -6.57 15.94
CA MET A 309 6.78 -5.84 16.63
C MET A 309 6.18 -4.88 17.66
N PRO A 310 6.69 -4.83 18.92
CA PRO A 310 6.23 -3.86 19.91
C PRO A 310 6.45 -2.42 19.42
N THR A 311 5.43 -1.57 19.54
CA THR A 311 5.48 -0.16 19.12
C THR A 311 6.60 0.63 19.81
N ALA A 312 6.94 0.28 21.05
CA ALA A 312 8.04 0.89 21.81
C ALA A 312 9.42 0.75 21.14
N ASN A 313 9.58 -0.17 20.18
CA ASN A 313 10.80 -0.36 19.42
C ASN A 313 10.85 0.45 18.12
N ILE A 314 9.71 1.00 17.67
CA ILE A 314 9.61 1.81 16.45
C ILE A 314 10.11 3.22 16.76
N GLY A 315 10.88 3.81 15.83
CA GLY A 315 11.58 5.08 16.01
C GLY A 315 12.84 4.99 16.87
N ARG A 316 13.30 3.77 17.19
CA ARG A 316 14.49 3.54 18.04
C ARG A 316 15.64 2.92 17.26
N SER A 317 16.85 3.18 17.72
CA SER A 317 18.01 2.37 17.33
C SER A 317 17.95 1.01 18.03
N MET A 318 18.09 -0.04 17.24
CA MET A 318 18.22 -1.42 17.67
C MET A 318 19.49 -2.00 17.07
N ARG A 319 19.87 -3.21 17.51
CA ARG A 319 21.01 -3.92 16.95
C ARG A 319 20.68 -5.34 16.56
N THR A 320 21.39 -5.83 15.56
CA THR A 320 21.32 -7.22 15.12
C THR A 320 21.85 -8.16 16.20
N MET A 321 21.22 -9.33 16.35
CA MET A 321 21.67 -10.35 17.30
C MET A 321 22.61 -11.37 16.66
N ASN A 322 22.41 -11.68 15.38
CA ASN A 322 23.09 -12.77 14.68
C ASN A 322 24.23 -12.26 13.81
N VAL A 323 25.25 -13.11 13.62
CA VAL A 323 26.47 -12.79 12.87
C VAL A 323 26.28 -12.56 11.37
N ASN A 324 25.13 -12.98 10.81
CA ASN A 324 24.81 -12.83 9.39
C ASN A 324 23.34 -12.42 9.21
N THR A 325 22.96 -11.31 9.83
CA THR A 325 21.59 -10.79 9.75
C THR A 325 21.36 -10.17 8.38
N SER A 326 20.53 -10.80 7.55
CA SER A 326 20.22 -10.31 6.20
C SER A 326 19.28 -9.11 6.23
N VAL A 327 19.57 -8.13 5.38
CA VAL A 327 18.70 -6.99 5.07
C VAL A 327 18.05 -7.23 3.72
N TYR A 328 16.72 -7.17 3.63
CA TYR A 328 15.96 -7.49 2.43
C TYR A 328 15.33 -6.24 1.80
N PRO A 329 15.13 -6.21 0.47
CA PRO A 329 14.45 -5.10 -0.22
C PRO A 329 12.92 -5.09 0.01
N GLN A 330 12.37 -6.24 0.40
CA GLN A 330 10.95 -6.43 0.73
C GLN A 330 10.79 -7.41 1.90
N PRO A 331 9.67 -7.40 2.63
CA PRO A 331 9.36 -8.42 3.63
C PRO A 331 9.28 -9.81 2.97
N GLY A 332 9.97 -10.80 3.55
CA GLY A 332 10.04 -12.15 3.01
C GLY A 332 11.46 -12.54 2.62
N THR A 333 11.70 -13.84 2.45
CA THR A 333 13.03 -14.39 2.12
C THR A 333 13.15 -14.84 0.67
N ALA A 334 12.14 -14.56 -0.16
CA ALA A 334 12.13 -14.95 -1.57
C ALA A 334 13.10 -14.11 -2.43
N SER A 335 13.44 -12.90 -1.98
CA SER A 335 14.41 -12.03 -2.65
C SER A 335 15.80 -12.19 -2.07
N SER A 336 16.82 -11.99 -2.91
CA SER A 336 18.20 -11.83 -2.47
C SER A 336 18.31 -10.69 -1.47
N SER A 337 19.10 -10.90 -0.41
CA SER A 337 19.39 -9.85 0.57
C SER A 337 20.22 -8.74 -0.08
N LEU A 338 19.92 -7.48 0.26
CA LEU A 338 20.70 -6.30 -0.10
C LEU A 338 22.12 -6.35 0.50
N THR A 339 22.20 -6.77 1.76
CA THR A 339 23.46 -6.91 2.49
C THR A 339 23.28 -7.86 3.68
N LYS A 340 24.39 -8.22 4.33
CA LYS A 340 24.42 -8.99 5.59
C LYS A 340 25.17 -8.20 6.64
N LEU A 341 24.57 -8.13 7.83
CA LEU A 341 25.09 -7.40 8.97
C LEU A 341 25.67 -8.36 10.02
N PRO A 342 26.89 -8.09 10.53
CA PRO A 342 27.44 -8.75 11.70
C PRO A 342 26.56 -8.59 12.94
N ALA A 343 26.80 -9.40 13.98
CA ALA A 343 26.12 -9.24 15.27
C ALA A 343 26.51 -7.91 15.93
N GLY A 344 25.54 -7.27 16.57
CA GLY A 344 25.72 -5.96 17.20
C GLY A 344 25.68 -4.77 16.23
N SER A 345 25.36 -4.99 14.95
CA SER A 345 25.25 -3.91 13.97
C SER A 345 24.05 -3.02 14.28
N LEU A 346 24.25 -1.71 14.34
CA LEU A 346 23.18 -0.75 14.59
C LEU A 346 22.31 -0.51 13.38
N VAL A 347 21.00 -0.44 13.64
CA VAL A 347 19.97 -0.07 12.69
C VAL A 347 18.94 0.80 13.39
N GLU A 348 18.34 1.74 12.68
CA GLU A 348 17.17 2.46 13.18
C GLU A 348 15.90 1.81 12.65
N VAL A 349 14.95 1.47 13.53
CA VAL A 349 13.65 0.93 13.13
C VAL A 349 12.72 2.10 12.83
N THR A 350 12.34 2.26 11.57
CA THR A 350 11.48 3.38 11.11
C THR A 350 10.01 3.01 11.03
N ALA A 351 9.72 1.74 10.75
CA ALA A 351 8.38 1.16 10.78
C ALA A 351 8.47 -0.36 11.01
N ALA A 352 7.32 -1.02 11.17
CA ALA A 352 7.21 -2.47 11.25
C ALA A 352 5.95 -2.98 10.53
N THR A 353 6.05 -4.17 9.94
CA THR A 353 4.98 -4.84 9.19
C THR A 353 5.05 -6.35 9.44
N SER A 354 3.93 -7.00 9.80
CA SER A 354 3.94 -8.41 10.24
C SER A 354 5.08 -8.67 11.25
N SER A 355 5.96 -9.64 10.98
CA SER A 355 7.16 -9.97 11.76
C SER A 355 8.43 -9.25 11.31
N TRP A 356 8.34 -8.18 10.51
CA TRP A 356 9.47 -7.49 9.88
C TRP A 356 9.59 -6.05 10.38
N ALA A 357 10.83 -5.63 10.65
CA ALA A 357 11.19 -4.24 10.91
C ALA A 357 11.66 -3.58 9.61
N LYS A 358 11.08 -2.44 9.24
CA LYS A 358 11.63 -1.53 8.22
C LYS A 358 12.75 -0.73 8.86
N VAL A 359 13.97 -0.91 8.38
CA VAL A 359 15.18 -0.36 8.98
C VAL A 359 15.86 0.68 8.10
N LEU A 360 16.52 1.62 8.74
CA LEU A 360 17.48 2.56 8.16
C LEU A 360 18.86 2.28 8.77
N LEU A 361 19.83 1.97 7.93
CA LEU A 361 21.21 1.77 8.33
C LEU A 361 21.91 3.14 8.47
N PRO A 362 23.00 3.24 9.26
CA PRO A 362 23.75 4.50 9.43
C PRO A 362 24.32 5.11 8.14
N ASP A 363 24.53 4.32 7.09
CA ASP A 363 24.94 4.78 5.75
C ASP A 363 23.76 5.27 4.88
N GLY A 364 22.55 5.24 5.39
CA GLY A 364 21.33 5.64 4.69
C GLY A 364 20.62 4.51 3.94
N MET A 365 21.19 3.29 3.89
CA MET A 365 20.53 2.15 3.26
C MET A 365 19.22 1.82 3.99
N LYS A 366 18.17 1.55 3.23
CA LYS A 366 16.86 1.13 3.75
C LYS A 366 16.62 -0.34 3.41
N GLY A 367 15.89 -1.04 4.27
CA GLY A 367 15.49 -2.41 4.00
C GLY A 367 14.63 -3.01 5.10
N PHE A 368 14.49 -4.33 5.09
CA PHE A 368 13.75 -5.10 6.07
C PHE A 368 14.63 -6.13 6.77
N ILE A 369 14.45 -6.27 8.09
CA ILE A 369 15.06 -7.31 8.91
C ILE A 369 13.93 -8.01 9.68
N LYS A 370 14.02 -9.33 9.91
CA LYS A 370 13.06 -10.00 10.80
C LYS A 370 13.16 -9.40 12.21
N SER A 371 12.04 -9.01 12.77
CA SER A 371 11.98 -8.31 14.07
C SER A 371 12.57 -9.12 15.22
N ASP A 372 12.47 -10.45 15.16
CA ASP A 372 13.05 -11.40 16.13
C ASP A 372 14.58 -11.52 16.03
N GLN A 373 15.23 -10.86 15.07
CA GLN A 373 16.69 -10.76 14.94
C GLN A 373 17.25 -9.45 15.49
N LEU A 374 16.39 -8.58 16.02
CA LEU A 374 16.75 -7.29 16.58
C LEU A 374 16.59 -7.27 18.11
N LYS A 375 17.52 -6.58 18.78
CA LYS A 375 17.47 -6.32 20.22
C LYS A 375 17.64 -4.84 20.52
N GLN A 376 16.98 -4.37 21.58
CA GLN A 376 17.14 -3.01 22.07
C GLN A 376 18.59 -2.74 22.50
N THR A 377 18.99 -1.47 22.44
CA THR A 377 20.33 -1.01 22.82
C THR A 377 20.49 -0.68 24.30
N SER A 378 19.42 -0.83 25.10
CA SER A 378 19.38 -0.48 26.53
C SER A 378 20.45 -1.15 27.38
N SER A 379 20.82 -2.39 27.07
CA SER A 379 22.01 -3.03 27.64
C SER A 379 23.21 -2.86 26.69
N PRO A 380 24.40 -2.42 27.15
CA PRO A 380 25.57 -2.32 26.28
C PRO A 380 26.07 -3.69 25.84
N LEU A 381 26.72 -3.75 24.67
CA LEU A 381 27.48 -4.91 24.22
C LEU A 381 28.72 -5.13 25.09
N LYS A 382 29.38 -4.03 25.46
CA LYS A 382 30.58 -4.01 26.28
C LYS A 382 30.74 -2.63 26.90
N ARG A 383 31.25 -2.58 28.13
CA ARG A 383 31.78 -1.37 28.73
C ARG A 383 33.28 -1.29 28.47
N ILE A 384 33.75 -0.15 27.97
CA ILE A 384 35.15 0.10 27.66
C ILE A 384 35.70 1.23 28.51
N VAL A 385 37.01 1.21 28.72
CA VAL A 385 37.81 2.34 29.19
C VAL A 385 38.61 2.83 27.99
N LEU A 386 38.54 4.13 27.69
CA LEU A 386 39.18 4.67 26.50
C LEU A 386 40.71 4.56 26.60
N PRO A 387 41.39 3.93 25.62
CA PRO A 387 42.83 3.72 25.67
C PRO A 387 43.63 4.98 25.35
N ALA A 388 43.02 5.95 24.67
CA ALA A 388 43.58 7.21 24.24
C ALA A 388 42.46 8.23 24.05
N ASP A 389 42.82 9.50 23.92
CA ASP A 389 41.88 10.57 23.58
C ASP A 389 41.28 10.29 22.19
N ARG A 390 39.96 10.40 22.09
CA ARG A 390 39.20 10.19 20.86
C ARG A 390 38.16 11.29 20.69
N HIS A 391 37.57 11.36 19.51
CA HIS A 391 36.41 12.20 19.27
C HIS A 391 35.19 11.32 18.99
N LEU A 392 34.05 11.73 19.54
CA LEU A 392 32.74 11.26 19.15
C LEU A 392 32.37 11.91 17.82
N PHE A 393 32.09 11.09 16.81
CA PHE A 393 31.61 11.52 15.51
C PHE A 393 30.08 11.43 15.43
N ASP A 394 29.47 12.28 14.61
CA ASP A 394 28.02 12.30 14.43
C ASP A 394 27.49 11.11 13.60
N ARG A 395 28.30 10.59 12.69
CA ARG A 395 28.03 9.41 11.85
C ARG A 395 29.27 8.49 11.80
N PRO A 396 29.16 7.21 11.41
CA PRO A 396 30.28 6.27 11.35
C PRO A 396 31.20 6.55 10.15
N ASP A 397 31.81 7.74 10.14
CA ASP A 397 32.73 8.23 9.12
C ASP A 397 33.79 9.08 9.82
N SER A 398 35.07 8.85 9.52
CA SER A 398 36.18 9.62 10.09
C SER A 398 36.21 11.08 9.64
N LEU A 399 35.52 11.42 8.54
CA LEU A 399 35.35 12.79 8.05
C LEU A 399 34.08 13.46 8.58
N ALA A 400 33.30 12.77 9.42
CA ALA A 400 32.12 13.35 10.05
C ALA A 400 32.47 14.49 11.00
N ALA A 401 31.48 15.35 11.26
CA ALA A 401 31.55 16.34 12.31
C ALA A 401 31.86 15.66 13.65
N ARG A 402 32.75 16.30 14.42
CA ARG A 402 33.11 15.90 15.78
C ARG A 402 32.14 16.56 16.74
N LYS A 403 31.51 15.76 17.60
CA LYS A 403 30.56 16.21 18.61
C LYS A 403 31.28 16.64 19.89
N LYS A 404 32.11 15.75 20.42
CA LYS A 404 32.81 15.92 21.70
C LYS A 404 34.12 15.15 21.69
N GLN A 405 35.15 15.73 22.30
CA GLN A 405 36.37 15.00 22.64
C GLN A 405 36.13 14.22 23.94
N ILE A 406 36.56 12.98 23.95
CA ILE A 406 36.50 12.06 25.08
C ILE A 406 37.93 11.65 25.44
N THR A 407 38.24 11.61 26.73
CA THR A 407 39.62 11.55 27.21
C THR A 407 40.01 10.13 27.57
N ARG A 408 41.30 9.83 27.45
CA ARG A 408 41.87 8.57 27.95
C ARG A 408 41.44 8.33 29.40
N GLY A 409 40.97 7.12 29.67
CA GLY A 409 40.49 6.72 31.00
C GLY A 409 38.97 6.87 31.21
N ASP A 410 38.28 7.63 30.37
CA ASP A 410 36.81 7.73 30.44
C ASP A 410 36.17 6.37 30.16
N LYS A 411 35.05 6.12 30.84
CA LYS A 411 34.22 4.93 30.62
C LYS A 411 33.17 5.21 29.57
N ALA A 412 32.99 4.26 28.65
CA ALA A 412 31.93 4.33 27.65
C ALA A 412 31.24 2.98 27.46
N ASP A 413 29.93 3.04 27.24
CA ASP A 413 29.09 1.89 26.96
C ASP A 413 28.94 1.74 25.44
N VAL A 414 29.45 0.64 24.89
CA VAL A 414 29.32 0.31 23.45
C VAL A 414 27.91 -0.22 23.21
N LEU A 415 27.09 0.56 22.52
CA LEU A 415 25.68 0.24 22.28
C LEU A 415 25.48 -0.59 21.01
N GLY A 416 26.38 -0.46 20.05
CA GLY A 416 26.43 -1.24 18.82
C GLY A 416 27.54 -0.78 17.88
N ARG A 417 27.57 -1.34 16.67
CA ARG A 417 28.66 -1.14 15.71
C ARG A 417 28.15 -0.91 14.30
N PHE A 418 28.98 -0.36 13.44
CA PHE A 418 28.72 -0.27 12.00
C PHE A 418 30.01 0.00 11.24
N GLN A 419 30.34 -0.84 10.25
CA GLN A 419 31.47 -0.65 9.31
C GLN A 419 32.80 -0.19 9.96
N GLY A 420 33.23 -0.83 11.05
CA GLY A 420 34.49 -0.50 11.74
C GLY A 420 34.41 0.70 12.70
N PHE A 421 33.19 1.14 13.04
CA PHE A 421 32.92 2.11 14.08
C PHE A 421 32.07 1.49 15.17
N SER A 422 32.34 1.88 16.41
CA SER A 422 31.49 1.60 17.58
C SER A 422 30.69 2.84 17.93
N PHE A 423 29.38 2.69 18.08
CA PHE A 423 28.53 3.72 18.67
C PHE A 423 28.55 3.55 20.19
N VAL A 424 28.98 4.59 20.88
CA VAL A 424 29.23 4.58 22.32
C VAL A 424 28.41 5.67 23.01
N SER A 425 28.09 5.42 24.28
CA SER A 425 27.52 6.42 25.18
C SER A 425 28.43 6.63 26.38
N THR A 426 28.68 7.87 26.75
CA THR A 426 29.41 8.26 27.98
C THR A 426 28.46 8.60 29.14
N GLY A 427 27.16 8.36 28.99
CA GLY A 427 26.11 8.76 29.93
C GLY A 427 25.58 10.17 29.69
N GLU A 428 26.44 11.11 29.31
CA GLU A 428 26.04 12.48 28.94
C GLU A 428 25.74 12.60 27.45
N GLU A 429 26.53 11.92 26.61
CA GLU A 429 26.47 12.04 25.16
C GLU A 429 26.72 10.70 24.49
N SER A 430 26.21 10.57 23.26
CA SER A 430 26.45 9.40 22.41
C SER A 430 26.95 9.82 21.03
N GLY A 431 27.83 8.99 20.47
CA GLY A 431 28.42 9.21 19.15
C GLY A 431 29.26 8.02 18.69
N TRP A 432 29.84 8.15 17.51
CA TRP A 432 30.65 7.11 16.89
C TRP A 432 32.13 7.29 17.23
N ILE A 433 32.82 6.20 17.52
CA ILE A 433 34.29 6.14 17.54
C ILE A 433 34.74 5.13 16.48
N LYS A 434 35.82 5.43 15.77
CA LYS A 434 36.49 4.44 14.92
C LYS A 434 37.08 3.36 15.82
N ASP A 435 36.91 2.08 15.49
CA ASP A 435 37.38 0.95 16.32
C ASP A 435 38.90 0.98 16.54
#